data_AF-A0A2R5GSH9-F1
#
_entry.id   AF-A0A2R5GSH9-F1
#
_cell.length_a   1.000
_cell.length_b   1.000
_cell.length_c   1.000
_cell.angle_alpha   90.00
_cell.angle_beta   90.00
_cell.angle_gamma   90.00
#
_symmetry.space_group_name_H-M   'P 1'
#
loop_
_entity.id
_entity.type
_entity.pdbx_description
1 polymer ?
#
loop_
_entity_poly.entity_id
_entity_poly.type
_entity_poly.pdbx_seq_one_letter_code
_entity_poly.pdbx_strand_id
1 'polypeptide(L)'
;MGRAEEVLGRVLPVRVQHALRDSKVFGKAVDNVLMVGAGAALVALRPSLARDYVVGAKDSQVARGLAYGPLKRHTVDVYGDADTAPAARGILVFVHGGAWGFGNKEMYTLHALELERRGFLVLVLNYRLYPWAKSDEQAQDVNLALRWARERYPGASSTRVMGHSSGAHISMLAAIQAAQQGEQLCDGLLLLSGPFDIETHYDFERGRGVHELSFMKPANGTTLEEFRARSPVRLVRQLSVDERDLLPHIMLLHGEKDDTVPVTSTLALHRELVHIGHEDLETYILERHDHVDIHTDFMFGRGHLVMALLDRFVKAPLTARL
;
A
#
# COMPACT_ATOMS: atom_id res chain seq x y z
N MET A 1 -13.67 4.45 3.52
CA MET A 1 -14.32 5.43 4.43
C MET A 1 -15.82 5.37 4.19
N GLY A 2 -16.62 5.19 5.24
CA GLY A 2 -18.04 4.81 5.13
C GLY A 2 -19.04 5.96 5.30
N ARG A 3 -20.33 5.68 5.02
CA ARG A 3 -21.46 6.65 5.16
C ARG A 3 -21.52 7.36 6.52
N ALA A 4 -21.09 6.70 7.60
CA ALA A 4 -21.09 7.29 8.95
C ALA A 4 -20.09 8.45 9.07
N GLU A 5 -18.91 8.33 8.46
CA GLU A 5 -17.88 9.38 8.50
C GLU A 5 -18.29 10.60 7.66
N GLU A 6 -19.01 10.39 6.56
CA GLU A 6 -19.58 11.47 5.75
C GLU A 6 -20.64 12.27 6.53
N VAL A 7 -21.49 11.58 7.29
CA VAL A 7 -22.46 12.24 8.17
C VAL A 7 -21.73 13.04 9.26
N LEU A 8 -20.72 12.44 9.90
CA LEU A 8 -19.93 13.11 10.95
C LEU A 8 -19.20 14.34 10.39
N GLY A 9 -18.56 14.23 9.23
CA GLY A 9 -17.80 15.32 8.61
C GLY A 9 -18.67 16.50 8.15
N ARG A 10 -19.95 16.27 7.86
CA ARG A 10 -20.91 17.33 7.49
C ARG A 10 -21.57 18.00 8.69
N VAL A 11 -21.74 17.29 9.80
CA VAL A 11 -22.53 17.76 10.95
C VAL A 11 -21.64 18.33 12.07
N LEU A 12 -20.44 17.80 12.25
CA LEU A 12 -19.58 18.20 13.37
C LEU A 12 -18.80 19.48 13.09
N PRO A 13 -18.64 20.39 14.08
CA PRO A 13 -17.73 21.53 13.95
C PRO A 13 -16.29 21.08 13.64
N VAL A 14 -15.56 21.83 12.81
CA VAL A 14 -14.19 21.50 12.37
C VAL A 14 -13.25 21.16 13.53
N ARG A 15 -13.30 21.92 14.64
CA ARG A 15 -12.50 21.65 15.83
C ARG A 15 -12.77 20.27 16.43
N VAL A 16 -14.02 19.80 16.38
CA VAL A 16 -14.41 18.47 16.86
C VAL A 16 -13.93 17.40 15.88
N GLN A 17 -13.98 17.66 14.57
CA GLN A 17 -13.44 16.73 13.57
C GLN A 17 -11.93 16.53 13.75
N HIS A 18 -11.16 17.61 13.96
CA HIS A 18 -9.73 17.53 14.26
C HIS A 18 -9.46 16.80 15.56
N ALA A 19 -10.20 17.11 16.63
CA ALA A 19 -10.05 16.44 17.92
C ALA A 19 -10.39 14.94 17.84
N LEU A 20 -11.41 14.56 17.07
CA LEU A 20 -11.74 13.16 16.81
C LEU A 20 -10.61 12.47 16.04
N ARG A 21 -10.20 13.03 14.89
CA ARG A 21 -9.09 12.52 14.07
C ARG A 21 -7.85 12.25 14.91
N ASP A 22 -7.40 13.26 15.66
CA ASP A 22 -6.14 13.21 16.41
C ASP A 22 -6.25 12.41 17.72
N SER A 23 -7.46 11.91 18.06
CA SER A 23 -7.64 11.10 19.25
C SER A 23 -7.08 9.68 19.07
N LYS A 24 -6.37 9.18 20.08
CA LYS A 24 -5.94 7.77 20.14
C LYS A 24 -7.11 6.78 20.09
N VAL A 25 -8.31 7.22 20.47
CA VAL A 25 -9.53 6.41 20.48
C VAL A 25 -10.09 6.24 19.08
N PHE A 26 -10.12 7.31 18.27
CA PHE A 26 -10.56 7.22 16.87
C PHE A 26 -9.62 6.36 16.05
N GLY A 27 -8.30 6.50 16.22
CA GLY A 27 -7.34 5.61 15.54
C GLY A 27 -7.51 4.16 15.90
N LYS A 28 -7.67 3.84 17.18
CA LYS A 28 -8.01 2.47 17.61
C LYS A 28 -9.38 2.02 17.12
N ALA A 29 -10.37 2.91 17.02
CA ALA A 29 -11.71 2.58 16.54
C ALA A 29 -11.72 2.34 15.02
N VAL A 30 -10.97 3.11 14.23
CA VAL A 30 -10.79 2.90 12.79
C VAL A 30 -9.95 1.66 12.53
N ASP A 31 -8.84 1.48 13.26
CA ASP A 31 -8.03 0.25 13.21
C ASP A 31 -8.91 -0.96 13.56
N ASN A 32 -9.73 -0.85 14.60
CA ASN A 32 -10.67 -1.90 14.97
C ASN A 32 -11.83 -2.02 13.98
N VAL A 33 -12.36 -0.98 13.34
CA VAL A 33 -13.45 -1.12 12.36
C VAL A 33 -12.94 -1.69 11.03
N LEU A 34 -11.70 -1.37 10.61
CA LEU A 34 -11.05 -2.04 9.49
C LEU A 34 -10.70 -3.50 9.83
N MET A 35 -10.20 -3.77 11.05
CA MET A 35 -9.85 -5.13 11.52
C MET A 35 -11.05 -6.00 11.90
N VAL A 36 -12.08 -5.43 12.51
CA VAL A 36 -13.28 -6.11 13.08
C VAL A 36 -14.46 -5.99 12.13
N GLY A 37 -14.59 -4.92 11.34
CA GLY A 37 -15.62 -4.82 10.31
C GLY A 37 -15.41 -5.82 9.19
N ALA A 38 -14.17 -5.92 8.68
CA ALA A 38 -13.80 -6.97 7.72
C ALA A 38 -13.52 -8.32 8.41
N GLY A 39 -12.90 -8.34 9.60
CA GLY A 39 -12.54 -9.59 10.28
C GLY A 39 -13.66 -10.25 11.09
N ALA A 40 -14.47 -9.52 11.86
CA ALA A 40 -15.48 -10.12 12.75
C ALA A 40 -16.80 -10.45 12.04
N ALA A 41 -17.21 -9.66 11.04
CA ALA A 41 -18.30 -10.07 10.15
C ALA A 41 -17.94 -11.38 9.42
N LEU A 42 -16.67 -11.58 9.07
CA LEU A 42 -16.19 -12.79 8.40
C LEU A 42 -15.83 -13.96 9.31
N VAL A 43 -15.32 -13.75 10.53
CA VAL A 43 -15.13 -14.82 11.53
C VAL A 43 -16.48 -15.42 11.93
N ALA A 44 -17.54 -14.59 11.98
CA ALA A 44 -18.91 -15.06 12.16
C ALA A 44 -19.42 -15.90 10.96
N LEU A 45 -18.96 -15.60 9.73
CA LEU A 45 -19.35 -16.32 8.51
C LEU A 45 -18.46 -17.54 8.19
N ARG A 46 -17.22 -17.61 8.70
CA ARG A 46 -16.28 -18.72 8.47
C ARG A 46 -15.30 -18.89 9.65
N PRO A 47 -15.65 -19.67 10.67
CA PRO A 47 -14.84 -19.86 11.88
C PRO A 47 -13.41 -20.39 11.63
N SER A 48 -13.18 -21.07 10.51
CA SER A 48 -11.85 -21.52 10.10
C SER A 48 -10.87 -20.38 9.87
N LEU A 49 -11.33 -19.15 9.58
CA LEU A 49 -10.47 -17.98 9.38
C LEU A 49 -9.71 -17.58 10.64
N ALA A 50 -10.33 -17.67 11.81
CA ALA A 50 -9.63 -17.42 13.07
C ALA A 50 -8.52 -18.47 13.29
N ARG A 51 -8.76 -19.71 12.88
CA ARG A 51 -7.76 -20.78 12.91
C ARG A 51 -6.65 -20.52 11.88
N ASP A 52 -6.98 -20.20 10.63
CA ASP A 52 -5.99 -19.94 9.58
C ASP A 52 -5.12 -18.73 9.89
N TYR A 53 -5.71 -17.69 10.49
CA TYR A 53 -4.97 -16.53 11.00
C TYR A 53 -4.03 -16.93 12.13
N VAL A 54 -4.53 -17.57 13.19
CA VAL A 54 -3.72 -17.86 14.39
C VAL A 54 -2.69 -18.96 14.15
N VAL A 55 -3.08 -20.06 13.50
CA VAL A 55 -2.20 -21.20 13.21
C VAL A 55 -1.28 -20.89 12.05
N GLY A 56 -1.82 -20.37 10.94
CA GLY A 56 -1.03 -20.04 9.77
C GLY A 56 0.00 -18.95 10.06
N ALA A 57 -0.34 -17.91 10.82
CA ALA A 57 0.65 -16.92 11.23
C ALA A 57 1.74 -17.53 12.10
N LYS A 58 1.39 -18.42 13.03
CA LYS A 58 2.39 -19.05 13.91
C LYS A 58 3.36 -19.97 13.17
N ASP A 59 2.88 -20.70 12.17
CA ASP A 59 3.70 -21.66 11.43
C ASP A 59 4.52 -20.98 10.32
N SER A 60 4.01 -19.90 9.73
CA SER A 60 4.64 -19.19 8.60
C SER A 60 5.53 -18.02 9.03
N GLN A 61 5.25 -17.38 10.18
CA GLN A 61 6.02 -16.22 10.65
C GLN A 61 7.36 -16.66 11.23
N VAL A 62 8.43 -16.48 10.46
CA VAL A 62 9.80 -16.83 10.87
C VAL A 62 10.48 -15.73 11.67
N ALA A 63 10.02 -14.47 11.55
CA ALA A 63 10.47 -13.39 12.41
C ALA A 63 9.38 -12.34 12.64
N ARG A 64 9.32 -11.81 13.86
CA ARG A 64 8.36 -10.78 14.26
C ARG A 64 9.07 -9.55 14.78
N GLY A 65 8.72 -8.39 14.23
CA GLY A 65 9.18 -7.08 14.69
C GLY A 65 10.68 -6.85 14.53
N LEU A 66 11.31 -7.40 13.48
CA LEU A 66 12.71 -7.12 13.17
C LEU A 66 12.87 -5.63 12.88
N ALA A 67 13.92 -5.02 13.44
CA ALA A 67 14.22 -3.62 13.16
C ALA A 67 14.94 -3.49 11.82
N TYR A 68 14.35 -2.72 10.89
CA TYR A 68 15.02 -2.33 9.64
C TYR A 68 15.65 -0.93 9.72
N GLY A 69 15.45 -0.22 10.84
CA GLY A 69 15.96 1.12 11.06
C GLY A 69 15.85 1.56 12.52
N PRO A 70 16.26 2.81 12.84
CA PRO A 70 16.48 3.24 14.22
C PRO A 70 15.20 3.59 15.00
N LEU A 71 14.08 3.82 14.32
CA LEU A 71 12.86 4.31 14.96
C LEU A 71 11.96 3.15 15.39
N LYS A 72 11.17 3.38 16.44
CA LYS A 72 10.29 2.35 17.04
C LYS A 72 9.32 1.69 16.05
N ARG A 73 8.87 2.42 15.02
CA ARG A 73 7.98 1.88 13.98
C ARG A 73 8.73 1.28 12.79
N HIS A 74 10.06 1.35 12.73
CA HIS A 74 10.86 0.70 11.69
C HIS A 74 10.96 -0.80 11.95
N THR A 75 9.82 -1.47 11.91
CA THR A 75 9.68 -2.89 12.25
C THR A 75 9.07 -3.65 11.08
N VAL A 76 9.56 -4.85 10.82
CA VAL A 76 9.04 -5.75 9.79
C VAL A 76 8.76 -7.13 10.37
N ASP A 77 7.67 -7.73 9.92
CA ASP A 77 7.37 -9.14 10.13
C ASP A 77 7.72 -9.93 8.87
N VAL A 78 8.36 -11.09 9.04
CA VAL A 78 8.85 -11.94 7.96
C VAL A 78 8.09 -13.27 7.98
N TYR A 79 7.56 -13.65 6.82
CA TYR A 79 6.78 -14.87 6.62
C TYR A 79 7.37 -15.70 5.47
N GLY A 80 7.43 -17.02 5.65
CA GLY A 80 7.99 -17.97 4.67
C GLY A 80 9.42 -18.42 4.99
N ASP A 81 9.99 -19.27 4.14
CA ASP A 81 11.33 -19.82 4.32
C ASP A 81 12.41 -18.79 3.97
N ALA A 82 13.06 -18.23 4.99
CA ALA A 82 14.09 -17.21 4.83
C ALA A 82 15.38 -17.70 4.16
N ASP A 83 15.61 -19.01 4.09
CA ASP A 83 16.82 -19.60 3.51
C ASP A 83 16.64 -19.91 2.02
N THR A 84 15.46 -20.40 1.62
CA THR A 84 15.23 -20.87 0.24
C THR A 84 14.33 -19.96 -0.59
N ALA A 85 13.31 -19.34 0.01
CA ALA A 85 12.31 -18.57 -0.73
C ALA A 85 12.89 -17.33 -1.47
N PRO A 86 13.84 -16.57 -0.89
CA PRO A 86 14.44 -15.42 -1.58
C PRO A 86 15.07 -15.80 -2.92
N ALA A 87 15.83 -16.90 -2.97
CA ALA A 87 16.49 -17.35 -4.20
C ALA A 87 15.52 -18.02 -5.17
N ALA A 88 14.54 -18.77 -4.65
CA ALA A 88 13.58 -19.52 -5.47
C ALA A 88 12.53 -18.61 -6.14
N ARG A 89 12.07 -17.57 -5.43
CA ARG A 89 10.93 -16.77 -5.86
C ARG A 89 11.13 -15.25 -5.73
N GLY A 90 12.00 -14.84 -4.82
CA GLY A 90 12.24 -13.45 -4.48
C GLY A 90 11.56 -13.03 -3.18
N ILE A 91 11.70 -11.73 -2.89
CA ILE A 91 11.12 -11.05 -1.75
C ILE A 91 9.88 -10.29 -2.22
N LEU A 92 8.83 -10.32 -1.41
CA LEU A 92 7.68 -9.45 -1.57
C LEU A 92 7.47 -8.60 -0.32
N VAL A 93 7.61 -7.30 -0.48
CA VAL A 93 7.44 -6.31 0.58
C VAL A 93 6.03 -5.73 0.51
N PHE A 94 5.26 -5.90 1.58
CA PHE A 94 3.91 -5.36 1.68
C PHE A 94 3.89 -4.04 2.46
N VAL A 95 3.34 -2.99 1.85
CA VAL A 95 3.16 -1.64 2.41
C VAL A 95 1.68 -1.43 2.72
N HIS A 96 1.35 -1.39 4.01
CA HIS A 96 -0.03 -1.32 4.48
C HIS A 96 -0.72 0.01 4.12
N GLY A 97 -2.05 -0.01 3.99
CA GLY A 97 -2.89 1.19 3.93
C GLY A 97 -3.20 1.78 5.31
N GLY A 98 -4.17 2.69 5.38
CA GLY A 98 -4.58 3.33 6.63
C GLY A 98 -4.59 4.86 6.59
N ALA A 99 -4.82 5.46 5.42
CA ALA A 99 -4.87 6.90 5.23
C ALA A 99 -3.66 7.64 5.83
N TRP A 100 -2.44 7.09 5.73
CA TRP A 100 -1.18 7.68 6.22
C TRP A 100 -1.08 7.94 7.74
N GLY A 101 -2.19 7.90 8.48
CA GLY A 101 -2.27 8.15 9.93
C GLY A 101 -2.54 6.91 10.76
N PHE A 102 -2.95 5.81 10.14
CA PHE A 102 -3.34 4.55 10.79
C PHE A 102 -2.74 3.32 10.12
N GLY A 103 -3.05 2.16 10.70
CA GLY A 103 -2.60 0.88 10.18
C GLY A 103 -1.36 0.31 10.87
N ASN A 104 -1.22 -0.99 10.72
CA ASN A 104 -0.06 -1.74 11.17
C ASN A 104 0.10 -3.04 10.36
N LYS A 105 1.30 -3.63 10.45
CA LYS A 105 1.65 -4.88 9.77
C LYS A 105 0.76 -6.07 10.15
N GLU A 106 0.22 -6.12 11.37
CA GLU A 106 -0.65 -7.21 11.83
C GLU A 106 -2.00 -7.28 11.07
N MET A 107 -2.43 -6.16 10.46
CA MET A 107 -3.64 -6.14 9.63
C MET A 107 -3.50 -6.94 8.32
N TYR A 108 -2.26 -7.15 7.87
CA TYR A 108 -1.96 -7.74 6.57
C TYR A 108 -1.39 -9.15 6.67
N THR A 109 -1.46 -9.80 7.84
CA THR A 109 -1.01 -11.18 8.03
C THR A 109 -1.63 -12.16 7.04
N LEU A 110 -2.94 -12.05 6.72
CA LEU A 110 -3.56 -12.94 5.73
C LEU A 110 -3.02 -12.74 4.30
N HIS A 111 -2.57 -11.52 3.96
CA HIS A 111 -1.88 -11.30 2.68
C HIS A 111 -0.53 -11.98 2.69
N ALA A 112 0.19 -11.88 3.82
CA ALA A 112 1.48 -12.52 3.97
C ALA A 112 1.39 -14.04 3.78
N LEU A 113 0.38 -14.68 4.38
CA LEU A 113 0.15 -16.11 4.21
C LEU A 113 -0.18 -16.49 2.76
N GLU A 114 -1.03 -15.72 2.08
CA GLU A 114 -1.41 -16.05 0.69
C GLU A 114 -0.25 -15.88 -0.30
N LEU A 115 0.64 -14.91 -0.02
CA LEU A 115 1.86 -14.67 -0.79
C LEU A 115 2.96 -15.68 -0.47
N GLU A 116 3.08 -16.08 0.79
CA GLU A 116 4.01 -17.13 1.22
C GLU A 116 3.65 -18.48 0.58
N ARG A 117 2.36 -18.82 0.50
CA ARG A 117 1.88 -19.99 -0.26
C ARG A 117 2.27 -19.98 -1.75
N ARG A 118 2.63 -18.82 -2.31
CA ARG A 118 3.16 -18.66 -3.68
C ARG A 118 4.68 -18.73 -3.75
N GLY A 119 5.33 -19.07 -2.63
CA GLY A 119 6.75 -19.33 -2.51
C GLY A 119 7.60 -18.09 -2.23
N PHE A 120 7.01 -16.93 -1.95
CA PHE A 120 7.76 -15.71 -1.62
C PHE A 120 8.24 -15.69 -0.18
N LEU A 121 9.38 -15.03 0.03
CA LEU A 121 9.66 -14.47 1.35
C LEU A 121 8.89 -13.15 1.49
N VAL A 122 7.95 -13.09 2.42
CA VAL A 122 7.05 -11.93 2.56
C VAL A 122 7.42 -11.08 3.75
N LEU A 123 7.63 -9.79 3.50
CA LEU A 123 8.02 -8.78 4.48
C LEU A 123 6.87 -7.79 4.64
N VAL A 124 6.18 -7.80 5.79
CA VAL A 124 5.14 -6.82 6.09
C VAL A 124 5.69 -5.77 7.05
N LEU A 125 5.91 -4.55 6.56
CA LEU A 125 6.52 -3.49 7.35
C LEU A 125 5.50 -2.57 8.01
N ASN A 126 5.85 -2.08 9.19
CA ASN A 126 5.37 -0.80 9.67
C ASN A 126 6.30 0.30 9.16
N TYR A 127 5.77 1.49 8.95
CA TYR A 127 6.52 2.73 8.69
C TYR A 127 6.03 3.83 9.65
N ARG A 128 6.68 5.00 9.73
CA ARG A 128 6.15 6.12 10.53
C ARG A 128 4.77 6.53 10.02
N LEU A 129 3.92 7.04 10.91
CA LEU A 129 2.60 7.55 10.54
C LEU A 129 2.53 9.05 10.84
N TYR A 130 1.54 9.75 10.29
CA TYR A 130 1.17 11.06 10.81
C TYR A 130 0.80 10.93 12.32
N PRO A 131 1.19 11.88 13.20
CA PRO A 131 1.86 13.17 12.93
C PRO A 131 3.39 13.12 12.90
N TRP A 132 4.01 11.93 12.96
CA TRP A 132 5.47 11.79 13.04
C TRP A 132 6.18 11.76 11.69
N ALA A 133 5.44 11.60 10.59
CA ALA A 133 5.94 11.64 9.23
C ALA A 133 4.84 12.06 8.25
N LYS A 134 5.17 12.93 7.30
CA LYS A 134 4.38 13.16 6.08
C LYS A 134 4.64 12.05 5.04
N SER A 135 3.79 11.93 4.02
CA SER A 135 3.84 10.79 3.08
C SER A 135 5.17 10.64 2.31
N ASP A 136 5.90 11.73 2.08
CA ASP A 136 7.26 11.72 1.51
C ASP A 136 8.30 11.12 2.47
N GLU A 137 8.18 11.38 3.77
CA GLU A 137 9.03 10.75 4.80
C GLU A 137 8.64 9.28 5.03
N GLN A 138 7.36 8.94 4.86
CA GLN A 138 6.89 7.56 4.90
C GLN A 138 7.46 6.74 3.73
N ALA A 139 7.58 7.37 2.54
CA ALA A 139 8.25 6.77 1.39
C ALA A 139 9.76 6.54 1.64
N GLN A 140 10.43 7.44 2.36
CA GLN A 140 11.82 7.23 2.80
C GLN A 140 11.95 6.01 3.72
N ASP A 141 10.98 5.80 4.62
CA ASP A 141 10.97 4.61 5.49
C ASP A 141 10.81 3.31 4.68
N VAL A 142 10.00 3.33 3.61
CA VAL A 142 9.90 2.20 2.67
C VAL A 142 11.22 1.97 1.95
N ASN A 143 11.88 3.01 1.43
CA ASN A 143 13.19 2.88 0.80
C ASN A 143 14.26 2.34 1.76
N LEU A 144 14.23 2.76 3.03
CA LEU A 144 15.09 2.20 4.09
C LEU A 144 14.83 0.70 4.29
N ALA A 145 13.56 0.29 4.36
CA ALA A 145 13.19 -1.12 4.47
C ALA A 145 13.62 -1.95 3.24
N LEU A 146 13.53 -1.40 2.03
CA LEU A 146 13.98 -2.07 0.80
C LEU A 146 15.48 -2.28 0.77
N ARG A 147 16.27 -1.26 1.13
CA ARG A 147 17.73 -1.40 1.26
C ARG A 147 18.10 -2.45 2.31
N TRP A 148 17.48 -2.38 3.49
CA TRP A 148 17.65 -3.39 4.54
C TRP A 148 17.32 -4.80 4.06
N ALA A 149 16.23 -4.99 3.31
CA ALA A 149 15.84 -6.30 2.80
C ALA A 149 16.87 -6.86 1.81
N ARG A 150 17.40 -6.03 0.91
CA ARG A 150 18.44 -6.42 -0.05
C ARG A 150 19.75 -6.79 0.65
N GLU A 151 20.15 -6.04 1.67
CA GLU A 151 21.33 -6.36 2.48
C GLU A 151 21.15 -7.64 3.30
N ARG A 152 19.95 -7.84 3.86
CA ARG A 152 19.63 -8.99 4.70
C ARG A 152 19.52 -10.30 3.91
N TYR A 153 19.17 -10.20 2.63
CA TYR A 153 18.90 -11.31 1.71
C TYR A 153 19.58 -11.07 0.34
N PRO A 154 20.93 -11.02 0.27
CA PRO A 154 21.68 -10.61 -0.92
C PRO A 154 21.57 -11.56 -2.13
N GLY A 155 20.97 -12.75 -1.94
CA GLY A 155 20.72 -13.74 -3.00
C GLY A 155 19.28 -13.78 -3.51
N ALA A 156 18.45 -12.79 -3.16
CA ALA A 156 17.06 -12.75 -3.63
C ALA A 156 17.00 -12.61 -5.16
N SER A 157 16.23 -13.46 -5.83
CA SER A 157 16.09 -13.41 -7.30
C SER A 157 15.38 -12.16 -7.80
N SER A 158 14.59 -11.52 -6.94
CA SER A 158 13.95 -10.23 -7.15
C SER A 158 13.39 -9.67 -5.84
N THR A 159 13.09 -8.37 -5.83
CA THR A 159 12.37 -7.65 -4.77
C THR A 159 11.15 -6.99 -5.36
N ARG A 160 9.95 -7.43 -5.00
CA ARG A 160 8.67 -6.84 -5.42
C ARG A 160 8.01 -6.11 -4.26
N VAL A 161 7.24 -5.07 -4.56
CA VAL A 161 6.48 -4.31 -3.57
C VAL A 161 5.00 -4.39 -3.90
N MET A 162 4.17 -4.60 -2.88
CA MET A 162 2.73 -4.49 -2.97
C MET A 162 2.24 -3.43 -1.99
N GLY A 163 1.46 -2.46 -2.49
CA GLY A 163 0.88 -1.41 -1.66
C GLY A 163 -0.64 -1.37 -1.81
N HIS A 164 -1.35 -1.06 -0.73
CA HIS A 164 -2.81 -0.88 -0.73
C HIS A 164 -3.20 0.51 -0.26
N SER A 165 -4.11 1.18 -0.98
CA SER A 165 -4.66 2.49 -0.60
C SER A 165 -3.54 3.51 -0.38
N SER A 166 -3.45 4.15 0.80
CA SER A 166 -2.31 5.02 1.15
C SER A 166 -0.95 4.33 1.00
N GLY A 167 -0.87 3.02 1.25
CA GLY A 167 0.34 2.23 1.03
C GLY A 167 0.73 2.12 -0.44
N ALA A 168 -0.23 2.04 -1.36
CA ALA A 168 0.03 2.08 -2.80
C ALA A 168 0.62 3.44 -3.22
N HIS A 169 0.06 4.52 -2.69
CA HIS A 169 0.60 5.87 -2.89
C HIS A 169 2.04 6.00 -2.34
N ILE A 170 2.29 5.55 -1.11
CA ILE A 170 3.62 5.61 -0.49
C ILE A 170 4.62 4.76 -1.27
N SER A 171 4.24 3.57 -1.74
CA SER A 171 5.10 2.71 -2.57
C SER A 171 5.49 3.38 -3.90
N MET A 172 4.55 4.07 -4.55
CA MET A 172 4.87 4.81 -5.78
C MET A 172 5.80 6.00 -5.49
N LEU A 173 5.56 6.75 -4.42
CA LEU A 173 6.48 7.82 -4.00
C LEU A 173 7.89 7.27 -3.69
N ALA A 174 7.97 6.12 -3.02
CA ALA A 174 9.24 5.49 -2.68
C ALA A 174 10.05 5.15 -3.93
N ALA A 175 9.41 4.56 -4.94
CA ALA A 175 10.06 4.25 -6.22
C ALA A 175 10.50 5.49 -6.99
N ILE A 176 9.68 6.54 -7.04
CA ILE A 176 10.05 7.83 -7.65
C ILE A 176 11.26 8.45 -6.93
N GLN A 177 11.24 8.49 -5.59
CA GLN A 177 12.35 9.02 -4.81
C GLN A 177 13.64 8.22 -4.99
N ALA A 178 13.55 6.89 -5.08
CA ALA A 178 14.69 6.03 -5.34
C ALA A 178 15.27 6.32 -6.74
N ALA A 179 14.41 6.40 -7.75
CA ALA A 179 14.81 6.74 -9.11
C ALA A 179 15.53 8.10 -9.18
N GLN A 180 15.01 9.12 -8.49
CA GLN A 180 15.64 10.45 -8.37
C GLN A 180 16.99 10.43 -7.64
N GLN A 181 17.26 9.38 -6.87
CA GLN A 181 18.55 9.14 -6.22
C GLN A 181 19.49 8.27 -7.09
N GLY A 182 19.08 7.90 -8.30
CA GLY A 182 19.83 7.00 -9.16
C GLY A 182 19.73 5.52 -8.77
N GLU A 183 18.72 5.15 -7.98
CA GLU A 183 18.54 3.79 -7.47
C GLU A 183 17.24 3.14 -7.98
N GLN A 184 17.32 1.88 -8.38
CA GLN A 184 16.15 1.00 -8.51
C GLN A 184 16.13 0.02 -7.33
N LEU A 185 15.25 0.26 -6.35
CA LEU A 185 15.20 -0.52 -5.10
C LEU A 185 14.28 -1.74 -5.14
N CYS A 186 13.38 -1.81 -6.11
CA CYS A 186 12.53 -2.97 -6.35
C CYS A 186 12.40 -3.21 -7.85
N ASP A 187 12.02 -4.42 -8.23
CA ASP A 187 11.88 -4.83 -9.62
C ASP A 187 10.43 -4.73 -10.10
N GLY A 188 9.45 -4.77 -9.19
CA GLY A 188 8.03 -4.67 -9.52
C GLY A 188 7.19 -4.02 -8.42
N LEU A 189 6.19 -3.24 -8.83
CA LEU A 189 5.19 -2.59 -7.97
C LEU A 189 3.79 -3.06 -8.32
N LEU A 190 3.08 -3.65 -7.37
CA LEU A 190 1.64 -3.89 -7.47
C LEU A 190 0.90 -2.88 -6.58
N LEU A 191 0.18 -1.96 -7.21
CA LEU A 191 -0.46 -0.82 -6.56
C LEU A 191 -1.98 -0.97 -6.58
N LEU A 192 -2.56 -1.22 -5.39
CA LEU A 192 -3.98 -1.52 -5.20
C LEU A 192 -4.72 -0.26 -4.71
N SER A 193 -5.68 0.25 -5.51
CA SER A 193 -6.59 1.35 -5.12
C SER A 193 -5.91 2.59 -4.51
N GLY A 194 -4.78 3.04 -5.09
CA GLY A 194 -4.00 4.15 -4.55
C GLY A 194 -4.49 5.55 -4.95
N PRO A 195 -4.44 6.55 -4.05
CA PRO A 195 -4.62 7.96 -4.39
C PRO A 195 -3.31 8.56 -4.94
N PHE A 196 -3.18 8.69 -6.25
CA PHE A 196 -1.94 9.11 -6.94
C PHE A 196 -1.93 10.57 -7.38
N ASP A 197 -3.07 11.26 -7.29
CA ASP A 197 -3.18 12.71 -7.39
C ASP A 197 -3.83 13.26 -6.12
N ILE A 198 -3.01 13.74 -5.19
CA ILE A 198 -3.43 14.23 -3.89
C ILE A 198 -4.31 15.48 -4.00
N GLU A 199 -4.03 16.36 -4.96
CA GLU A 199 -4.86 17.56 -5.21
C GLU A 199 -6.28 17.15 -5.61
N THR A 200 -6.41 16.30 -6.61
CA THR A 200 -7.72 15.79 -7.07
C THR A 200 -8.40 14.94 -5.97
N HIS A 201 -7.64 14.17 -5.21
CA HIS A 201 -8.17 13.36 -4.11
C HIS A 201 -8.68 14.22 -2.94
N TYR A 202 -8.04 15.36 -2.65
CA TYR A 202 -8.55 16.34 -1.69
C TYR A 202 -9.92 16.89 -2.11
N ASP A 203 -10.07 17.27 -3.37
CA ASP A 203 -11.36 17.77 -3.88
C ASP A 203 -12.45 16.69 -3.80
N PHE A 204 -12.09 15.43 -4.06
CA PHE A 204 -12.98 14.29 -3.86
C PHE A 204 -13.42 14.13 -2.40
N GLU A 205 -12.48 14.12 -1.44
CA GLU A 205 -12.80 14.06 -0.01
C GLU A 205 -13.62 15.28 0.46
N ARG A 206 -13.35 16.46 -0.11
CA ARG A 206 -14.11 17.68 0.16
C ARG A 206 -15.54 17.55 -0.32
N GLY A 207 -15.77 17.04 -1.53
CA GLY A 207 -17.11 16.78 -2.06
C GLY A 207 -17.93 15.81 -1.21
N ARG A 208 -17.25 14.84 -0.56
CA ARG A 208 -17.87 13.92 0.39
C ARG A 208 -18.12 14.55 1.76
N GLY A 209 -17.33 15.56 2.12
CA GLY A 209 -17.38 16.26 3.40
C GLY A 209 -16.47 15.65 4.47
N VAL A 210 -15.45 14.88 4.08
CA VAL A 210 -14.57 14.16 5.02
C VAL A 210 -13.14 14.73 5.10
N HIS A 211 -12.80 15.70 4.26
CA HIS A 211 -11.46 16.30 4.14
C HIS A 211 -10.84 16.88 5.42
N GLU A 212 -11.63 17.24 6.43
CA GLU A 212 -11.11 17.71 7.74
C GLU A 212 -10.94 16.57 8.76
N LEU A 213 -11.69 15.47 8.60
CA LEU A 213 -11.58 14.25 9.40
C LEU A 213 -10.47 13.34 8.87
N SER A 214 -10.27 13.31 7.56
CA SER A 214 -9.23 12.51 6.90
C SER A 214 -7.83 12.98 7.30
N PHE A 215 -6.91 12.02 7.34
CA PHE A 215 -5.48 12.28 7.49
C PHE A 215 -4.81 12.70 6.19
N MET A 216 -5.50 12.60 5.06
CA MET A 216 -4.97 12.93 3.75
C MET A 216 -4.35 14.32 3.73
N LYS A 217 -5.10 15.36 4.14
CA LYS A 217 -4.59 16.73 4.22
C LYS A 217 -3.37 16.79 5.16
N PRO A 218 -3.47 16.56 6.47
CA PRO A 218 -2.32 16.76 7.36
C PRO A 218 -1.09 15.87 7.05
N ALA A 219 -1.26 14.69 6.44
CA ALA A 219 -0.16 13.83 6.01
C ALA A 219 0.47 14.22 4.67
N ASN A 220 -0.24 14.95 3.81
CA ASN A 220 0.26 15.37 2.49
C ASN A 220 0.45 16.89 2.36
N GLY A 221 0.11 17.68 3.38
CA GLY A 221 0.30 19.13 3.42
C GLY A 221 -0.99 19.91 3.61
N THR A 222 -0.87 21.23 3.63
CA THR A 222 -2.02 22.14 3.84
C THR A 222 -2.24 23.08 2.67
N THR A 223 -1.33 23.08 1.69
CA THR A 223 -1.40 23.90 0.48
C THR A 223 -1.49 23.03 -0.76
N LEU A 224 -2.01 23.60 -1.86
CA LEU A 224 -2.05 22.92 -3.16
C LEU A 224 -0.63 22.58 -3.68
N GLU A 225 0.35 23.42 -3.38
CA GLU A 225 1.75 23.17 -3.73
C GLU A 225 2.29 21.93 -3.02
N GLU A 226 2.03 21.80 -1.70
CA GLU A 226 2.43 20.62 -0.94
C GLU A 226 1.73 19.34 -1.42
N PHE A 227 0.44 19.45 -1.81
CA PHE A 227 -0.29 18.33 -2.42
C PHE A 227 0.33 17.91 -3.74
N ARG A 228 0.62 18.85 -4.63
CA ARG A 228 1.28 18.57 -5.93
C ARG A 228 2.65 17.94 -5.76
N ALA A 229 3.42 18.40 -4.76
CA ALA A 229 4.74 17.85 -4.43
C ALA A 229 4.68 16.39 -3.91
N ARG A 230 3.49 15.91 -3.52
CA ARG A 230 3.23 14.54 -3.09
C ARG A 230 2.24 13.82 -4.01
N SER A 231 1.99 14.33 -5.22
CA SER A 231 1.17 13.65 -6.22
C SER A 231 2.09 12.88 -7.18
N PRO A 232 2.14 11.53 -7.13
CA PRO A 232 2.83 10.73 -8.14
C PRO A 232 2.57 11.16 -9.58
N VAL A 233 1.33 11.52 -9.95
CA VAL A 233 0.99 12.00 -11.31
C VAL A 233 1.77 13.25 -11.74
N ARG A 234 2.23 14.07 -10.80
CA ARG A 234 3.05 15.27 -11.09
C ARG A 234 4.53 14.92 -11.08
N LEU A 235 4.96 14.11 -10.13
CA LEU A 235 6.36 13.77 -9.94
C LEU A 235 6.92 12.92 -11.09
N VAL A 236 6.14 11.97 -11.62
CA VAL A 236 6.60 11.16 -12.77
C VAL A 236 6.90 12.01 -14.00
N ARG A 237 6.18 13.12 -14.20
CA ARG A 237 6.41 14.07 -15.31
C ARG A 237 7.71 14.85 -15.18
N GLN A 238 8.29 14.88 -13.99
CA GLN A 238 9.52 15.62 -13.68
C GLN A 238 10.76 14.74 -13.76
N LEU A 239 10.60 13.42 -13.94
CA LEU A 239 11.70 12.50 -14.11
C LEU A 239 12.42 12.78 -15.44
N SER A 240 13.74 12.82 -15.36
CA SER A 240 14.61 12.68 -16.52
C SER A 240 14.48 11.29 -17.15
N VAL A 241 15.08 11.12 -18.33
CA VAL A 241 15.12 9.83 -19.02
C VAL A 241 15.79 8.76 -18.15
N ASP A 242 16.94 9.07 -17.56
CA ASP A 242 17.69 8.13 -16.72
C ASP A 242 16.91 7.73 -15.45
N GLU A 243 16.25 8.69 -14.80
CA GLU A 243 15.43 8.39 -13.62
C GLU A 243 14.17 7.59 -13.99
N ARG A 244 13.50 7.92 -15.09
CA ARG A 244 12.36 7.12 -15.59
C ARG A 244 12.78 5.68 -15.87
N ASP A 245 13.96 5.51 -16.44
CA ASP A 245 14.50 4.19 -16.75
C ASP A 245 14.82 3.40 -15.46
N LEU A 246 14.87 4.02 -14.28
CA LEU A 246 14.97 3.31 -12.99
C LEU A 246 13.62 2.89 -12.40
N LEU A 247 12.49 3.29 -13.00
CA LEU A 247 11.18 2.81 -12.54
C LEU A 247 11.03 1.29 -12.79
N PRO A 248 10.51 0.54 -11.81
CA PRO A 248 10.29 -0.91 -11.93
C PRO A 248 9.14 -1.24 -12.87
N HIS A 249 8.86 -2.53 -13.08
CA HIS A 249 7.57 -2.96 -13.62
C HIS A 249 6.43 -2.45 -12.73
N ILE A 250 5.40 -1.81 -13.30
CA ILE A 250 4.26 -1.28 -12.54
C ILE A 250 2.98 -2.00 -12.96
N MET A 251 2.27 -2.60 -12.00
CA MET A 251 0.92 -3.09 -12.17
C MET A 251 -0.05 -2.29 -11.30
N LEU A 252 -1.02 -1.64 -11.94
CA LEU A 252 -2.10 -0.90 -11.28
C LEU A 252 -3.36 -1.75 -11.25
N LEU A 253 -3.99 -1.88 -10.07
CA LEU A 253 -5.25 -2.61 -9.90
C LEU A 253 -6.24 -1.75 -9.10
N HIS A 254 -7.46 -1.58 -9.60
CA HIS A 254 -8.46 -0.72 -8.96
C HIS A 254 -9.88 -1.24 -9.19
N GLY A 255 -10.76 -1.11 -8.21
CA GLY A 255 -12.18 -1.41 -8.34
C GLY A 255 -12.95 -0.25 -8.97
N GLU A 256 -13.85 -0.51 -9.92
CA GLU A 256 -14.64 0.55 -10.54
C GLU A 256 -15.63 1.20 -9.55
N LYS A 257 -16.08 0.45 -8.55
CA LYS A 257 -17.06 0.89 -7.54
C LYS A 257 -16.41 1.45 -6.28
N ASP A 258 -15.12 1.77 -6.34
CA ASP A 258 -14.38 2.33 -5.22
C ASP A 258 -14.91 3.73 -4.85
N ASP A 259 -15.55 3.81 -3.67
CA ASP A 259 -16.14 5.03 -3.13
C ASP A 259 -15.18 5.79 -2.20
N THR A 260 -13.98 5.23 -1.97
CA THR A 260 -13.01 5.75 -1.03
C THR A 260 -11.88 6.45 -1.77
N VAL A 261 -11.36 5.84 -2.83
CA VAL A 261 -10.45 6.44 -3.79
C VAL A 261 -11.08 6.27 -5.16
N PRO A 262 -11.36 7.35 -5.90
CA PRO A 262 -12.00 7.19 -7.20
C PRO A 262 -11.04 6.51 -8.19
N VAL A 263 -11.58 5.62 -9.03
CA VAL A 263 -10.83 4.91 -10.08
C VAL A 263 -10.03 5.84 -11.00
N THR A 264 -10.51 7.07 -11.17
CA THR A 264 -9.84 8.14 -11.92
C THR A 264 -8.43 8.44 -11.41
N SER A 265 -8.14 8.16 -10.13
CA SER A 265 -6.80 8.26 -9.56
C SER A 265 -5.80 7.30 -10.24
N THR A 266 -6.17 6.02 -10.37
CA THR A 266 -5.35 5.02 -11.08
C THR A 266 -5.22 5.36 -12.55
N LEU A 267 -6.32 5.77 -13.20
CA LEU A 267 -6.30 6.12 -14.62
C LEU A 267 -5.44 7.36 -14.89
N ALA A 268 -5.39 8.32 -13.96
CA ALA A 268 -4.51 9.47 -14.06
C ALA A 268 -3.03 9.05 -13.98
N LEU A 269 -2.66 8.18 -13.03
CA LEU A 269 -1.28 7.69 -12.96
C LEU A 269 -0.89 6.87 -14.19
N HIS A 270 -1.76 5.97 -14.65
CA HIS A 270 -1.57 5.23 -15.90
C HIS A 270 -1.26 6.18 -17.06
N ARG A 271 -2.08 7.21 -17.25
CA ARG A 271 -1.92 8.18 -18.33
C ARG A 271 -0.57 8.89 -18.25
N GLU A 272 -0.14 9.30 -17.07
CA GLU A 272 1.13 10.01 -16.91
C GLU A 272 2.34 9.09 -17.11
N LEU A 273 2.28 7.82 -16.67
CA LEU A 273 3.32 6.83 -16.94
C LEU A 273 3.45 6.54 -18.44
N VAL A 274 2.32 6.34 -19.14
CA VAL A 274 2.32 6.21 -20.61
C VAL A 274 2.86 7.47 -21.28
N HIS A 275 2.48 8.66 -20.79
CA HIS A 275 2.90 9.94 -21.37
C HIS A 275 4.42 10.14 -21.31
N ILE A 276 5.08 9.72 -20.23
CA ILE A 276 6.54 9.79 -20.12
C ILE A 276 7.26 8.64 -20.83
N GLY A 277 6.53 7.70 -21.42
CA GLY A 277 7.07 6.55 -22.15
C GLY A 277 7.51 5.38 -21.26
N HIS A 278 6.93 5.22 -20.07
CA HIS A 278 7.16 4.03 -19.26
C HIS A 278 6.30 2.86 -19.76
N GLU A 279 6.90 1.97 -20.53
CA GLU A 279 6.20 0.87 -21.23
C GLU A 279 5.99 -0.38 -20.37
N ASP A 280 6.77 -0.55 -19.28
CA ASP A 280 6.68 -1.70 -18.38
C ASP A 280 5.52 -1.55 -17.37
N LEU A 281 4.31 -1.37 -17.92
CA LEU A 281 3.11 -0.95 -17.22
C LEU A 281 1.91 -1.83 -17.58
N GLU A 282 1.21 -2.31 -16.55
CA GLU A 282 -0.08 -2.97 -16.68
C GLU A 282 -1.15 -2.24 -15.84
N THR A 283 -2.40 -2.22 -16.30
CA THR A 283 -3.50 -1.56 -15.58
C THR A 283 -4.79 -2.35 -15.73
N TYR A 284 -5.42 -2.66 -14.60
CA TYR A 284 -6.61 -3.49 -14.52
C TYR A 284 -7.69 -2.78 -13.69
N ILE A 285 -8.87 -2.60 -14.27
CA ILE A 285 -10.05 -2.08 -13.59
C ILE A 285 -11.05 -3.22 -13.38
N LEU A 286 -11.49 -3.43 -12.14
CA LEU A 286 -12.42 -4.49 -11.77
C LEU A 286 -13.83 -3.91 -11.59
N GLU A 287 -14.71 -4.15 -12.56
CA GLU A 287 -16.04 -3.52 -12.67
C GLU A 287 -16.95 -3.71 -11.44
N ARG A 288 -16.75 -4.79 -10.69
CA ARG A 288 -17.65 -5.19 -9.59
C ARG A 288 -17.11 -4.90 -8.20
N HIS A 289 -15.85 -4.51 -8.10
CA HIS A 289 -15.13 -4.38 -6.83
C HIS A 289 -15.19 -2.96 -6.30
N ASP A 290 -15.39 -2.84 -4.99
CA ASP A 290 -15.17 -1.60 -4.24
C ASP A 290 -13.74 -1.50 -3.67
N HIS A 291 -13.51 -0.54 -2.76
CA HIS A 291 -12.20 -0.30 -2.13
C HIS A 291 -11.66 -1.49 -1.34
N VAL A 292 -12.54 -2.27 -0.70
CA VAL A 292 -12.16 -3.36 0.20
C VAL A 292 -12.30 -4.72 -0.46
N ASP A 293 -13.09 -4.86 -1.53
CA ASP A 293 -13.29 -6.11 -2.24
C ASP A 293 -11.96 -6.67 -2.78
N ILE A 294 -11.10 -5.84 -3.39
CA ILE A 294 -9.80 -6.28 -3.91
C ILE A 294 -8.92 -6.82 -2.78
N HIS A 295 -8.90 -6.10 -1.67
CA HIS A 295 -8.13 -6.44 -0.48
C HIS A 295 -8.66 -7.73 0.18
N THR A 296 -9.98 -7.88 0.29
CA THR A 296 -10.60 -9.07 0.88
C THR A 296 -10.48 -10.29 -0.01
N ASP A 297 -10.64 -10.14 -1.33
CA ASP A 297 -10.35 -11.21 -2.30
C ASP A 297 -8.91 -11.71 -2.12
N PHE A 298 -7.96 -10.78 -1.98
CA PHE A 298 -6.56 -11.08 -1.69
C PHE A 298 -6.37 -11.90 -0.40
N MET A 299 -6.95 -11.44 0.71
CA MET A 299 -6.84 -12.10 2.02
C MET A 299 -7.32 -13.54 2.02
N PHE A 300 -8.30 -13.85 1.17
CA PHE A 300 -9.02 -15.13 1.23
C PHE A 300 -8.74 -16.05 0.04
N GLY A 301 -7.84 -15.68 -0.87
CA GLY A 301 -7.63 -16.45 -2.09
C GLY A 301 -8.90 -16.51 -2.96
N ARG A 302 -9.80 -15.53 -2.83
CA ARG A 302 -11.08 -15.45 -3.56
C ARG A 302 -10.93 -14.51 -4.75
N GLY A 303 -11.92 -14.58 -5.66
CA GLY A 303 -11.86 -13.84 -6.92
C GLY A 303 -10.81 -14.41 -7.85
N HIS A 304 -11.20 -15.38 -8.69
CA HIS A 304 -10.30 -16.01 -9.66
C HIS A 304 -9.49 -15.00 -10.48
N LEU A 305 -10.08 -13.84 -10.78
CA LEU A 305 -9.41 -12.76 -11.48
C LEU A 305 -8.32 -12.08 -10.64
N VAL A 306 -8.61 -11.67 -9.40
CA VAL A 306 -7.62 -11.02 -8.50
C VAL A 306 -6.43 -11.96 -8.27
N MET A 307 -6.70 -13.25 -8.05
CA MET A 307 -5.66 -14.26 -7.88
C MET A 307 -4.86 -14.51 -9.16
N ALA A 308 -5.51 -14.51 -10.32
CA ALA A 308 -4.81 -14.63 -11.60
C ALA A 308 -3.92 -13.42 -11.89
N LEU A 309 -4.36 -12.21 -11.53
CA LEU A 309 -3.56 -10.98 -11.67
C LEU A 309 -2.39 -10.95 -10.71
N LEU A 310 -2.59 -11.41 -9.47
CA LEU A 310 -1.50 -11.64 -8.53
C LEU A 310 -0.49 -12.62 -9.11
N ASP A 311 -0.95 -13.79 -9.56
CA ASP A 311 -0.13 -14.82 -10.18
C ASP A 311 0.64 -14.28 -11.39
N ARG A 312 0.02 -13.41 -12.18
CA ARG A 312 0.65 -12.72 -13.30
C ARG A 312 1.76 -11.79 -12.82
N PHE A 313 1.47 -10.88 -11.90
CA PHE A 313 2.48 -9.96 -11.33
C PHE A 313 3.67 -10.72 -10.75
N VAL A 314 3.39 -11.82 -10.07
CA VAL A 314 4.46 -12.59 -9.44
C VAL A 314 5.23 -13.44 -10.45
N LYS A 315 4.58 -14.07 -11.44
CA LYS A 315 5.21 -15.01 -12.40
C LYS A 315 5.75 -14.33 -13.64
N ALA A 316 5.33 -13.09 -13.92
CA ALA A 316 5.85 -12.33 -15.04
C ALA A 316 7.39 -12.28 -14.92
N PRO A 317 8.13 -12.72 -15.96
CA PRO A 317 9.55 -12.46 -16.00
C PRO A 317 9.70 -10.94 -15.97
N LEU A 318 10.29 -10.45 -14.88
CA LEU A 318 10.76 -9.07 -14.81
C LEU A 318 11.80 -9.01 -15.92
N THR A 319 11.44 -8.38 -17.04
CA THR A 319 12.26 -8.40 -18.24
C THR A 319 13.66 -7.94 -17.86
N ALA A 320 14.64 -8.84 -17.98
CA ALA A 320 16.03 -8.48 -17.84
C ALA A 320 16.31 -7.44 -18.92
N ARG A 321 16.57 -6.20 -18.51
CA ARG A 321 17.12 -5.19 -19.41
C ARG A 321 18.48 -5.72 -19.86
N LEU A 322 18.56 -6.09 -21.14
CA LEU A 322 19.82 -6.40 -21.83
C LEU A 322 20.66 -5.13 -21.97
#